data_AF-A0A371X061-F1
#
_entry.id   AF-A0A371X061-F1
#
_cell.length_a   1.000
_cell.length_b   1.000
_cell.length_c   1.000
_cell.angle_alpha   90.00
_cell.angle_beta   90.00
_cell.angle_gamma   90.00
#
_symmetry.space_group_name_H-M   'P 1'
#
loop_
_entity.id
_entity.type
_entity.pdbx_description
1 polymer ?
#
loop_
_entity_poly.entity_id
_entity_poly.type
_entity_poly.pdbx_seq_one_letter_code
_entity_poly.pdbx_strand_id
1 'polypeptide(L)'
;MAEIVNLRRARKAKARSEREAAAAENRILHGLPGAVRSAEAARRERADQVLDGHRLAEAGGSEDGPSSRRTDAIEDAGSRRDTESSS
;
A
#
# COMPACT_ATOMS: atom_id res chain seq x y z
N MET A 1 -42.37 -27.88 -15.56
CA MET A 1 -41.98 -26.80 -16.49
C MET A 1 -40.54 -26.45 -16.16
N ALA A 2 -39.59 -26.66 -17.06
CA ALA A 2 -38.19 -26.35 -16.80
C ALA A 2 -37.83 -25.04 -17.50
N GLU A 3 -37.29 -24.07 -16.76
CA GLU A 3 -36.75 -22.84 -17.36
C GLU A 3 -35.38 -23.13 -17.98
N ILE A 4 -35.30 -23.06 -19.31
CA ILE A 4 -34.05 -23.21 -20.04
C ILE A 4 -33.33 -21.86 -20.02
N VAL A 5 -32.39 -21.70 -19.09
CA VAL A 5 -31.62 -20.46 -18.96
C VAL A 5 -30.41 -20.48 -19.89
N ASN A 6 -30.27 -19.44 -20.71
CA ASN A 6 -29.12 -19.32 -21.59
C ASN A 6 -27.88 -18.81 -20.83
N LEU A 7 -27.00 -19.74 -20.44
CA LEU A 7 -25.79 -19.44 -19.68
C LEU A 7 -24.81 -18.50 -20.41
N ARG A 8 -24.80 -18.47 -21.75
CA ARG A 8 -23.96 -17.53 -22.51
C ARG A 8 -24.41 -16.08 -22.28
N ARG A 9 -25.73 -15.84 -22.31
CA ARG A 9 -26.29 -14.50 -22.04
C ARG A 9 -26.06 -14.10 -20.58
N ALA A 10 -26.24 -15.05 -19.64
CA ALA A 10 -25.98 -14.81 -18.22
C ALA A 10 -24.51 -14.43 -17.95
N ARG A 11 -23.54 -15.18 -18.50
CA ARG A 11 -22.11 -14.85 -18.37
C ARG A 11 -21.77 -13.49 -18.98
N LYS A 12 -22.33 -13.16 -20.14
CA LYS A 12 -22.11 -11.85 -20.79
C LYS A 12 -22.70 -10.71 -19.96
N ALA A 13 -23.83 -10.91 -19.29
CA ALA A 13 -24.42 -9.92 -18.40
C ALA A 13 -23.51 -9.69 -17.18
N LYS A 14 -23.05 -10.76 -16.52
CA LYS A 14 -22.11 -10.68 -15.39
C LYS A 14 -20.83 -9.91 -15.77
N ALA A 15 -20.19 -10.29 -16.88
CA ALA A 15 -18.97 -9.62 -17.33
C ALA A 15 -19.17 -8.13 -17.69
N ARG A 16 -20.38 -7.71 -18.12
CA ARG A 16 -20.68 -6.29 -18.34
C ARG A 16 -20.81 -5.55 -17.01
N SER A 17 -21.56 -6.11 -16.06
CA SER A 17 -21.72 -5.54 -14.72
C SER A 17 -20.39 -5.36 -14.00
N GLU A 18 -19.48 -6.32 -14.09
CA GLU A 18 -18.15 -6.24 -13.47
C GLU A 18 -17.31 -5.10 -14.07
N ARG A 19 -17.33 -4.94 -15.40
CA ARG A 19 -16.65 -3.83 -16.08
C ARG A 19 -17.24 -2.47 -15.71
N GLU A 20 -18.56 -2.38 -15.57
CA GLU A 20 -19.23 -1.15 -15.16
C GLU A 20 -18.87 -0.76 -13.73
N ALA A 21 -18.81 -1.72 -12.80
CA ALA A 21 -18.35 -1.50 -11.43
C ALA A 21 -16.90 -1.00 -11.39
N ALA A 22 -15.99 -1.68 -12.10
CA ALA A 22 -14.60 -1.25 -12.20
C ALA A 22 -14.47 0.14 -12.85
N ALA A 23 -15.28 0.46 -13.85
CA ALA A 23 -15.29 1.78 -14.47
C ALA A 23 -15.86 2.87 -13.56
N ALA A 24 -16.79 2.53 -12.64
CA ALA A 24 -17.29 3.46 -11.64
C ALA A 24 -16.23 3.75 -10.58
N GLU A 25 -15.53 2.71 -10.10
CA GLU A 25 -14.40 2.84 -9.20
C GLU A 25 -13.26 3.66 -9.83
N ASN A 26 -12.88 3.34 -11.07
CA ASN A 26 -11.88 4.11 -11.81
C ASN A 26 -12.32 5.56 -12.05
N ARG A 27 -13.62 5.84 -12.23
CA ARG A 27 -14.13 7.23 -12.30
C ARG A 27 -14.01 7.95 -10.97
N ILE A 28 -14.13 7.27 -9.84
CA ILE A 28 -13.92 7.87 -8.52
C ILE A 28 -12.42 8.12 -8.30
N LEU A 29 -11.58 7.12 -8.60
CA LEU A 29 -10.12 7.19 -8.44
C LEU A 29 -9.45 8.17 -9.42
N HIS A 30 -9.98 8.29 -10.63
CA HIS A 30 -9.36 9.04 -11.73
C HIS A 30 -10.23 10.16 -12.31
N GLY A 31 -11.45 10.36 -11.82
CA GLY A 31 -12.34 11.44 -12.27
C GLY A 31 -11.95 12.83 -11.77
N LEU A 32 -11.01 12.92 -10.82
CA LEU A 32 -10.34 14.19 -10.53
C LEU A 32 -9.39 14.53 -11.70
N PRO A 33 -9.60 15.67 -12.39
CA PRO A 33 -8.67 16.14 -13.41
C PRO A 33 -7.25 16.19 -12.85
N GLY A 34 -6.25 15.82 -13.67
CA GLY A 34 -4.85 15.78 -13.22
C GLY A 34 -4.37 17.09 -12.60
N ALA A 35 -4.87 18.24 -13.10
CA ALA A 35 -4.60 19.56 -12.55
C ALA A 35 -5.15 19.78 -11.13
N VAL A 36 -6.29 19.17 -10.80
CA VAL A 36 -6.87 19.23 -9.45
C VAL A 36 -6.08 18.33 -8.50
N ARG A 37 -5.68 17.14 -8.96
CA ARG A 37 -4.83 16.22 -8.18
C ARG A 37 -3.48 16.83 -7.86
N SER A 38 -2.83 17.49 -8.83
CA SER A 38 -1.53 18.14 -8.61
C SER A 38 -1.65 19.35 -7.69
N ALA A 39 -2.71 20.16 -7.83
CA ALA A 39 -2.98 21.28 -6.93
C ALA A 39 -3.22 20.82 -5.48
N GLU A 40 -3.97 19.73 -5.29
CA GLU A 40 -4.13 19.12 -3.97
C GLU A 40 -2.83 18.57 -3.40
N ALA A 41 -2.02 17.87 -4.21
CA ALA A 41 -0.73 17.35 -3.77
C ALA A 41 0.21 18.47 -3.31
N ALA A 42 0.32 19.55 -4.11
CA ALA A 42 1.12 20.72 -3.75
C ALA A 42 0.58 21.44 -2.51
N ARG A 43 -0.75 21.40 -2.27
CA ARG A 43 -1.35 21.94 -1.04
C ARG A 43 -1.02 21.09 0.18
N ARG A 44 -1.07 19.75 0.06
CA ARG A 44 -0.68 18.83 1.13
C ARG A 44 0.79 18.99 1.48
N GLU A 45 1.67 18.98 0.48
CA GLU A 45 3.11 19.18 0.67
C GLU A 45 3.43 20.50 1.39
N ARG A 46 2.78 21.60 0.98
CA ARG A 46 2.93 22.88 1.70
C ARG A 46 2.40 22.82 3.13
N ALA A 47 1.30 22.13 3.38
CA ALA A 47 0.77 21.96 4.73
C ALA A 47 1.72 21.10 5.60
N ASP A 48 2.28 20.04 5.04
CA ASP A 48 3.24 19.17 5.73
C ASP A 48 4.53 19.93 6.07
N GLN A 49 5.08 20.69 5.11
CA GLN A 49 6.25 21.56 5.36
C GLN A 49 5.98 22.61 6.44
N VAL A 50 4.78 23.17 6.48
CA VAL A 50 4.36 24.12 7.53
C VAL A 50 4.27 23.40 8.88
N LEU A 51 3.65 22.22 8.94
CA LEU A 51 3.54 21.42 10.17
C LEU A 51 4.91 20.98 10.68
N ASP A 52 5.82 20.56 9.78
CA ASP A 52 7.20 20.19 10.12
C ASP A 52 8.02 21.40 10.57
N GLY A 53 7.85 22.56 9.94
CA GLY A 53 8.46 23.82 10.37
C GLY A 53 7.95 24.33 11.72
N HIS A 54 6.73 23.95 12.11
CA HIS A 54 6.17 24.21 13.43
C HIS A 54 6.47 23.12 14.47
N ARG A 55 7.16 22.03 14.10
CA ARG A 55 7.63 21.00 15.03
C ARG A 55 8.91 21.48 15.72
N LEU A 56 8.78 22.37 16.70
CA LEU A 56 9.84 22.74 17.63
C LEU A 56 9.31 22.68 19.07
N ALA A 57 9.25 21.49 19.66
CA ALA A 57 9.10 21.29 21.12
C ALA A 57 9.38 19.85 21.62
N GLU A 58 9.19 18.79 20.83
CA GLU A 58 9.28 17.39 21.33
C GLU A 58 10.54 16.64 20.84
N ALA A 59 11.64 17.34 20.58
CA ALA A 59 12.93 16.73 20.26
C ALA A 59 14.11 17.51 20.89
N GLY A 60 13.85 18.18 22.02
CA GLY A 60 14.80 19.07 22.69
C GLY A 60 14.98 18.79 24.18
N GLY A 61 14.87 17.54 24.64
CA GLY A 61 15.07 17.26 26.06
C GLY A 61 15.15 15.78 26.42
N SER A 62 16.32 15.17 26.23
CA SER A 62 17.03 14.34 27.23
C SER A 62 18.08 13.45 26.54
N GLU A 63 19.32 13.93 26.47
CA GLU A 63 20.49 13.04 26.46
C GLU A 63 20.74 12.61 27.91
N ASP A 64 20.69 11.31 28.24
CA ASP A 64 21.29 10.72 29.45
C ASP A 64 21.32 9.16 29.38
N GLY A 65 22.28 8.60 28.61
CA GLY A 65 22.98 7.29 28.77
C GLY A 65 22.25 5.92 28.94
N PRO A 66 22.98 4.77 28.95
CA PRO A 66 24.41 4.58 28.71
C PRO A 66 24.74 3.66 27.51
N SER A 67 25.92 3.88 26.96
CA SER A 67 26.69 2.91 26.17
C SER A 67 26.73 1.54 26.88
N SER A 68 26.07 0.53 26.33
CA SER A 68 26.26 -0.87 26.73
C SER A 68 26.76 -1.70 25.55
N ARG A 69 28.08 -1.75 25.47
CA ARG A 69 28.90 -2.92 25.10
C ARG A 69 28.56 -3.63 23.80
N ARG A 70 29.45 -3.39 22.82
CA ARG A 70 29.91 -4.43 21.89
C ARG A 70 30.04 -5.76 22.64
N THR A 71 29.36 -6.78 22.16
CA THR A 71 29.83 -8.15 22.29
C THR A 71 29.87 -8.71 20.88
N ASP A 72 31.09 -8.72 20.36
CA ASP A 72 31.47 -9.53 19.21
C ASP A 72 31.28 -11.01 19.55
N ALA A 73 30.89 -11.80 18.54
CA ALA A 73 31.03 -13.25 18.43
C ALA A 73 30.19 -14.16 19.35
N ILE A 74 29.19 -14.84 18.77
CA ILE A 74 29.14 -16.31 18.75
C ILE A 74 28.69 -16.74 17.35
N GLU A 75 29.63 -17.30 16.59
CA GLU A 75 29.36 -18.13 15.42
C GLU A 75 28.55 -19.36 15.88
N ASP A 76 27.39 -19.62 15.27
CA ASP A 76 26.85 -20.97 15.27
C ASP A 76 26.85 -21.50 13.84
N ALA A 77 27.76 -22.43 13.64
CA ALA A 77 27.99 -23.13 12.42
C ALA A 77 26.84 -24.11 12.16
N GLY A 78 26.40 -24.15 10.90
CA GLY A 78 25.98 -25.42 10.31
C GLY A 78 24.58 -25.90 10.66
N SER A 79 23.64 -25.61 9.77
CA SER A 79 22.62 -26.58 9.43
C SER A 79 22.26 -26.45 7.95
N ARG A 80 23.03 -27.15 7.13
CA ARG A 80 22.59 -27.66 5.84
C ARG A 80 21.22 -28.32 6.02
N ARG A 81 20.30 -28.08 5.10
CA ARG A 81 19.52 -29.17 4.53
C ARG A 81 19.02 -28.80 3.15
N ASP A 82 19.52 -29.59 2.21
CA ASP A 82 19.11 -29.72 0.84
C ASP A 82 17.59 -29.84 0.74
N THR A 83 16.99 -29.02 -0.12
CA THR A 83 15.75 -29.39 -0.79
C THR A 83 16.11 -29.64 -2.24
N GLU A 84 16.70 -30.82 -2.49
CA GLU A 84 16.51 -31.46 -3.77
C GLU A 84 15.00 -31.64 -4.01
N SER A 85 14.59 -31.39 -5.25
CA SER A 85 13.57 -32.18 -5.93
C SER A 85 12.11 -32.09 -5.43
N SER A 86 11.26 -31.34 -6.15
CA SER A 86 10.07 -31.95 -6.77
C SER A 86 9.24 -30.98 -7.62
N SER A 87 9.00 -31.44 -8.86
CA SER A 87 7.97 -31.07 -9.86
C SER A 87 8.15 -29.81 -10.69
#